data_AF-A0A3N6A927-F1
#
_entry.id   AF-A0A3N6A927-F1
#
_cell.length_a   1.000
_cell.length_b   1.000
_cell.length_c   1.000
_cell.angle_alpha   90.00
_cell.angle_beta   90.00
_cell.angle_gamma   90.00
#
_symmetry.space_group_name_H-M   'P 1'
#
loop_
_entity.id
_entity.type
_entity.pdbx_description
1 polymer ?
#
loop_
_entity_poly.entity_id
_entity_poly.type
_entity_poly.pdbx_seq_one_letter_code
_entity_poly.pdbx_strand_id
1 'polypeptide(L)' 'MIRSMWAAASGMQAQSLNIDVIANNLANVTTTGFKRSRAEFQDLL' A
#
# COMPACT_ATOMS: atom_id res chain seq x y z
N MET A 1 10.92 -15.48 17.34
CA MET A 1 10.14 -16.12 16.25
C MET A 1 8.75 -15.53 16.06
N ILE A 2 7.94 -15.34 17.11
CA ILE A 2 6.57 -14.78 16.95
C ILE A 2 6.61 -13.32 16.46
N ARG A 3 7.45 -12.45 17.04
CA ARG A 3 7.58 -11.03 16.63
C ARG A 3 8.04 -10.84 15.18
N SER A 4 8.96 -11.68 14.70
CA SER A 4 9.45 -11.62 13.31
C SER A 4 8.37 -12.05 12.31
N MET A 5 7.50 -12.99 12.68
CA MET A 5 6.36 -13.39 11.85
C MET A 5 5.31 -12.28 11.76
N TRP A 6 5.02 -11.59 12.86
CA TRP A 6 4.12 -10.42 12.86
C TRP A 6 4.68 -9.26 12.05
N ALA A 7 5.99 -8.99 12.15
CA ALA A 7 6.65 -7.97 11.32
C ALA A 7 6.62 -8.35 9.83
N ALA A 8 6.87 -9.62 9.50
CA ALA A 8 6.76 -10.11 8.12
C ALA A 8 5.33 -10.05 7.58
N ALA A 9 4.33 -10.43 8.38
CA ALA A 9 2.91 -10.34 8.01
C ALA A 9 2.47 -8.89 7.79
N SER A 10 2.87 -7.97 8.67
CA SER A 10 2.59 -6.54 8.54
C SER A 10 3.28 -5.93 7.31
N GLY A 11 4.54 -6.30 7.03
CA GLY A 11 5.26 -5.87 5.82
C GLY A 11 4.62 -6.41 4.53
N MET A 12 4.12 -7.65 4.54
CA MET A 12 3.42 -8.24 3.40
C MET A 12 2.07 -7.55 3.15
N GLN A 13 1.35 -7.21 4.22
CA GLN A 13 0.09 -6.48 4.14
C GLN A 13 0.31 -5.04 3.63
N ALA A 14 1.37 -4.38 4.08
CA ALA A 14 1.77 -3.06 3.56
C ALA A 14 2.12 -3.12 2.06
N GLN A 15 2.86 -4.14 1.63
CA GLN A 15 3.16 -4.36 0.21
C GLN A 15 1.89 -4.58 -0.62
N SER A 16 0.95 -5.42 -0.15
CA SER A 16 -0.34 -5.64 -0.83
C SER A 16 -1.10 -4.32 -1.00
N LEU A 17 -1.21 -3.54 0.06
CA LEU A 17 -1.90 -2.25 0.03
C LEU A 17 -1.24 -1.25 -0.94
N ASN A 18 0.09 -1.25 -1.03
CA ASN A 18 0.83 -0.41 -1.97
C ASN A 18 0.51 -0.80 -3.43
N ILE A 19 0.52 -2.11 -3.72
CA ILE A 19 0.17 -2.63 -5.04
C ILE A 19 -1.26 -2.24 -5.41
N ASP A 20 -2.21 -2.36 -4.49
CA ASP A 20 -3.60 -1.99 -4.74
C ASP A 20 -3.76 -0.49 -5.05
N VAL A 21 -3.05 0.38 -4.33
CA VAL A 21 -3.05 1.82 -4.58
C VAL A 21 -2.41 2.15 -5.94
N ILE A 22 -1.30 1.49 -6.29
CA ILE A 22 -0.65 1.67 -7.60
C ILE A 22 -1.58 1.18 -8.72
N ALA A 23 -2.22 0.01 -8.56
CA ALA A 23 -3.15 -0.55 -9.52
C ALA A 23 -4.36 0.37 -9.73
N ASN A 24 -4.93 0.91 -8.64
CA ASN A 24 -6.04 1.85 -8.73
C ASN A 24 -5.65 3.15 -9.44
N ASN A 25 -4.47 3.70 -9.13
CA ASN A 25 -3.97 4.90 -9.81
C ASN A 25 -3.69 4.66 -11.30
N LEU A 26 -3.15 3.49 -11.65
CA LEU A 26 -2.86 3.13 -13.03
C LEU A 26 -4.14 2.91 -13.83
N ALA A 27 -5.13 2.23 -13.25
CA ALA A 27 -6.43 2.02 -13.88
C ALA A 27 -7.18 3.35 -14.14
N ASN A 28 -7.00 4.33 -13.26
CA ASN A 28 -7.68 5.63 -13.34
C ASN A 28 -6.81 6.76 -13.93
N VAL A 29 -5.69 6.42 -14.62
CA VAL A 29 -4.81 7.44 -15.21
C VAL A 29 -5.47 8.22 -16.36
N THR A 30 -6.46 7.61 -17.02
CA THR A 30 -7.19 8.20 -18.16
C THR A 30 -8.46 8.94 -17.74
N THR A 31 -8.86 8.88 -16.46
CA THR A 31 -10.08 9.51 -15.96
C THR A 31 -9.84 11.01 -15.72
N THR A 32 -10.56 11.86 -16.46
CA THR A 32 -10.42 13.32 -16.33
C THR A 32 -10.84 13.79 -14.93
N GLY A 33 -9.91 14.41 -14.19
CA GLY A 33 -10.15 14.89 -12.83
C GLY A 33 -9.79 13.90 -11.70
N PHE A 34 -9.18 12.75 -12.03
CA PHE A 34 -8.73 11.79 -11.02
C PHE A 34 -7.57 12.35 -10.17
N LYS A 35 -7.71 12.25 -8.84
CA LYS A 35 -6.67 12.61 -7.88
C LYS A 35 -5.90 11.36 -7.49
N ARG A 36 -4.60 11.35 -7.82
CA ARG A 36 -3.70 10.25 -7.46
C ARG A 36 -3.66 10.09 -5.93
N SER A 37 -3.87 8.86 -5.47
CA SER A 37 -3.72 8.48 -4.06
C SER A 37 -2.32 7.89 -3.83
N ARG A 38 -1.74 8.06 -2.65
CA ARG A 38 -0.45 7.44 -2.29
C ARG A 38 -0.59 6.81 -0.91
N ALA A 39 -0.17 5.55 -0.79
CA ALA A 39 0.01 4.91 0.51
C ALA A 39 1.30 5.43 1.14
N GLU A 40 1.18 6.07 2.30
CA GLU A 40 2.31 6.45 3.16
C GLU A 40 2.32 5.47 4.33
N PHE A 41 3.46 4.82 4.57
CA PHE A 41 3.64 3.87 5.67
C PHE A 41 4.39 4.57 6.80
N GLN A 42 3.82 4.48 8.01
CA GLN A 42 4.43 5.02 9.23
C GLN A 42 4.71 3.86 10.17
N ASP A 43 5.91 3.84 10.77
CA ASP A 43 6.24 2.88 11.81
C ASP A 43 5.46 3.19 13.09
N LEU A 44 5.00 2.14 13.77
CA LEU A 44 4.36 2.23 15.08
C LEU A 44 5.44 2.16 16.16
N LEU A 45 5.87 3.33 16.66
CA LEU A 45 6.77 3.50 17.81
C LEU A 45 6.03 4.12 18.99
#